data_AF-A0A1C6L6A4-F1
#
_entry.id   AF-A0A1C6L6A4-F1
#
_cell.length_a   1.000
_cell.length_b   1.000
_cell.length_c   1.000
_cell.angle_alpha   90.00
_cell.angle_beta   90.00
_cell.angle_gamma   90.00
#
_symmetry.space_group_name_H-M   'P 1'
#
loop_
_entity.id
_entity.type
_entity.pdbx_description
1 polymer ?
#
loop_
_entity_poly.entity_id
_entity_poly.type
_entity_poly.pdbx_seq_one_letter_code
_entity_poly.pdbx_strand_id
1 'polypeptide(L)' 'MGFKLGEGKLPTNSIEGYIAKEVYDKSIGDSVFRRITPIVNILIWVGICENGRGKLILK' A
#
# COMPACT_ATOMS: atom_id res chain seq x y z
N MET A 1 0.22 10.75 9.45
CA MET A 1 1.53 10.45 10.06
C MET A 1 2.23 9.42 9.18
N GLY A 2 3.31 9.78 8.49
CA GLY A 2 4.03 8.87 7.61
C GLY A 2 4.87 7.90 8.43
N PHE A 3 4.66 6.60 8.26
CA PHE A 3 5.55 5.59 8.85
C PHE A 3 6.81 5.48 7.99
N LYS A 4 7.96 5.28 8.64
CA LYS A 4 9.22 5.03 7.97
C LYS A 4 9.34 3.56 7.60
N LEU A 5 9.87 3.27 6.42
CA LEU A 5 10.08 1.89 5.99
C LEU A 5 11.08 1.17 6.90
N GLY A 6 10.73 -0.02 7.37
CA GLY A 6 11.56 -0.83 8.26
C GLY A 6 11.38 -0.53 9.74
N GLU A 7 10.52 0.43 10.11
CA GLU A 7 10.27 0.80 11.50
C GLU A 7 8.82 0.53 11.93
N GLY A 8 8.66 0.01 13.16
CA GLY A 8 7.38 -0.08 13.86
C GLY A 8 6.25 -0.70 13.03
N LYS A 9 5.33 0.16 12.55
CA LYS A 9 4.11 -0.23 11.82
C LYS A 9 4.31 -0.43 10.31
N LEU A 10 5.53 -0.35 9.78
CA LEU A 10 5.83 -0.59 8.36
C LEU A 10 7.09 -1.48 8.20
N PRO A 11 7.01 -2.76 8.61
CA PRO A 11 8.12 -3.69 8.44
C PRO A 11 8.35 -3.99 6.96
N THR A 12 9.59 -4.29 6.58
CA THR A 12 9.96 -4.67 5.20
C THR A 12 9.30 -5.97 4.75
N ASN A 13 9.02 -6.90 5.67
CA ASN A 13 8.25 -8.12 5.41
C ASN A 13 6.74 -7.90 5.59
N SER A 14 6.19 -6.90 4.89
CA SER A 14 4.75 -6.67 4.76
C SER A 14 4.43 -6.31 3.32
N ILE A 15 3.18 -6.47 2.88
CA ILE A 15 2.77 -6.08 1.52
C ILE A 15 3.02 -4.58 1.31
N GLU A 16 2.67 -3.75 2.29
CA GLU A 16 2.93 -2.32 2.28
C GLU A 16 4.42 -1.97 2.22
N GLY A 17 5.27 -2.73 2.91
CA GLY A 17 6.72 -2.57 2.89
C GLY A 17 7.34 -2.99 1.55
N TYR A 18 6.86 -4.09 0.97
CA TYR A 18 7.25 -4.54 -0.36
C TYR A 18 6.88 -3.50 -1.42
N ILE A 19 5.64 -3.00 -1.41
CA ILE A 19 5.19 -1.93 -2.32
C ILE A 19 6.06 -0.69 -2.16
N ALA A 20 6.37 -0.28 -0.92
CA ALA A 20 7.22 0.87 -0.69
C ALA A 20 8.60 0.72 -1.34
N LYS A 21 9.22 -0.45 -1.18
CA LYS A 21 10.57 -0.73 -1.64
C LYS A 21 10.64 -0.98 -3.14
N GLU A 22 9.79 -1.86 -3.66
CA GLU A 22 9.90 -2.41 -5.01
C GLU A 22 9.05 -1.65 -6.05
N VAL A 23 8.01 -0.93 -5.61
CA VAL A 23 7.11 -0.17 -6.52
C VAL A 23 7.38 1.34 -6.44
N TYR A 24 7.79 1.84 -5.27
CA TYR A 24 8.05 3.26 -5.05
C TYR A 24 9.53 3.59 -4.75
N ASP A 25 10.43 2.61 -4.93
CA ASP A 25 11.90 2.75 -4.76
C ASP A 25 12.32 3.40 -3.42
N LYS A 26 11.59 3.11 -2.33
CA LYS A 26 11.91 3.63 -1.00
C LYS A 26 12.98 2.82 -0.30
N SER A 27 13.88 3.55 0.37
CA SER A 27 14.91 2.98 1.23
C SER A 27 14.42 2.81 2.67
N ILE A 28 15.09 1.96 3.45
CA ILE A 28 14.84 1.82 4.89
C ILE A 28 15.07 3.19 5.56
N GLY A 29 14.13 3.60 6.41
CA GLY A 29 14.13 4.91 7.06
C GLY A 29 13.38 6.01 6.28
N ASP A 30 13.06 5.79 5.00
CA ASP A 30 12.29 6.75 4.22
C ASP A 30 10.84 6.84 4.68
N SER A 31 10.29 8.04 4.67
CA SER A 31 8.86 8.25 4.89
C SER A 31 8.06 7.76 3.69
N VAL A 32 7.09 6.88 3.95
CA VAL A 32 6.26 6.29 2.90
C VAL A 32 4.83 6.83 2.96
N PHE A 33 4.34 7.30 1.81
CA PHE A 33 2.95 7.74 1.59
C PHE A 33 2.30 6.89 0.48
N ARG A 34 0.97 6.87 0.41
CA ARG A 34 0.18 6.26 -0.69
C ARG A 34 0.44 4.77 -0.97
N ARG A 35 0.43 3.91 0.06
CA ARG A 35 0.62 2.44 -0.11
C ARG A 35 -0.64 1.67 -0.50
N ILE A 36 -1.82 2.28 -0.34
CA ILE A 36 -3.10 1.60 -0.53
C ILE A 36 -3.50 1.46 -2.00
N THR A 37 -3.01 2.33 -2.88
CA THR A 37 -3.43 2.38 -4.30
C THR A 37 -3.11 1.08 -5.05
N PRO A 38 -1.90 0.49 -4.97
CA PRO A 38 -1.63 -0.78 -5.64
C PRO A 38 -2.51 -1.92 -5.12
N ILE A 39 -2.74 -1.98 -3.79
CA ILE A 39 -3.60 -2.99 -3.17
C ILE A 39 -5.03 -2.86 -3.68
N VAL A 40 -5.57 -1.64 -3.70
CA VAL A 40 -6.91 -1.32 -4.22
C VAL A 40 -7.04 -1.75 -5.68
N ASN A 41 -6.05 -1.41 -6.51
CA ASN A 41 -6.09 -1.74 -7.94
C ASN A 41 -6.08 -3.26 -8.17
N ILE A 42 -5.33 -4.03 -7.37
CA ILE A 42 -5.35 -5.49 -7.42
C ILE A 42 -6.73 -6.02 -7.08
N LEU A 43 -7.35 -5.55 -5.99
CA LEU A 43 -8.69 -5.99 -5.57
C LEU A 43 -9.77 -5.70 -6.62
N ILE A 44 -9.67 -4.55 -7.29
CA ILE A 44 -10.56 -4.19 -8.41
C ILE A 44 -10.28 -5.12 -9.61
N TRP A 45 -9.01 -5.33 -9.94
CA TRP A 45 -8.59 -6.17 -11.07
C TRP A 45 -9.05 -7.62 -10.94
N VAL A 46 -8.97 -8.19 -9.74
CA VAL A 46 -9.47 -9.56 -9.47
C VAL A 46 -10.99 -9.63 -9.28
N GLY A 47 -11.70 -8.50 -9.38
CA GLY A 47 -13.16 -8.45 -9.32
C GLY A 47 -13.76 -8.59 -7.92
N ILE A 48 -12.98 -8.44 -6.84
CA ILE A 48 -13.48 -8.52 -5.46
C ILE A 48 -14.25 -7.24 -5.06
N CYS A 49 -13.84 -6.09 -5.59
CA CYS A 49 -14.46 -4.81 -5.25
C CYS A 49 -14.57 -3.87 -6.45
N GLU A 50 -15.27 -2.77 -6.24
CA GLU A 50 -15.34 -1.64 -7.15
C GLU A 50 -14.96 -0.32 -6.46
N ASN A 51 -14.55 0.66 -7.26
CA ASN A 51 -14.16 1.98 -6.78
C ASN A 51 -15.41 2.84 -6.53
N GLY A 52 -15.68 3.14 -5.26
CA GLY A 52 -16.67 4.11 -4.84
C GLY A 52 -16.05 5.45 -4.44
N ARG A 53 -16.86 6.50 -4.31
CA ARG A 53 -16.37 7.81 -3.89
C ARG A 53 -15.82 7.75 -2.45
N GLY A 54 -14.50 7.80 -2.32
CA GLY A 54 -13.80 7.78 -1.03
C GLY A 54 -13.73 6.41 -0.34
N LYS A 55 -14.14 5.33 -1.01
CA LYS A 55 -14.17 3.97 -0.44
C LYS A 55 -14.18 2.89 -1.51
N LEU A 56 -13.84 1.66 -1.13
CA LEU A 56 -14.15 0.49 -1.93
C LEU A 56 -15.51 -0.08 -1.54
N ILE A 57 -16.22 -0.64 -2.52
CA ILE A 57 -17.48 -1.33 -2.34
C ILE A 57 -17.25 -2.80 -2.72
N LEU A 58 -17.58 -3.73 -1.83
CA LEU A 58 -17.50 -5.16 -2.13
C LEU A 58 -18.56 -5.51 -3.19
N LYS A 59 -18.17 -6.36 -4.14
CA LYS A 59 -19.09 -6.93 -5.13
C LYS A 59 -19.82 -8.14 -4.56
#